data_AF-A0A3A4ZE39-F1
#
_entry.id   AF-A0A3A4ZE39-F1
#
_cell.length_a   1.000
_cell.length_b   1.000
_cell.length_c   1.000
_cell.angle_alpha   90.00
_cell.angle_beta   90.00
_cell.angle_gamma   90.00
#
_symmetry.space_group_name_H-M   'P 1'
#
loop_
_entity.id
_entity.type
_entity.pdbx_description
1 polymer ?
#
loop_
_entity_poly.entity_id
_entity_poly.type
_entity_poly.pdbx_seq_one_letter_code
_entity_poly.pdbx_strand_id
1 'polypeptide(L)'
;MRHRVNKKRINRDKDHMRSLLMNLSTELIIHEKVETTLAKAKLLKPHIEKMITYAGKAQKTDDKIKKYNVVRNLNRKLGESEAIKKLVNDIAARFQGTPGGYTRIVKVGNRQGDNALLARIEFTKDATPKAAKSKQKKNVEEKEVKNSESQDAE
;
A
#
# COMPACT_ATOMS: atom_id res chain seq x y z
N MET A 1 16.07 -16.37 -27.66
CA MET A 1 15.34 -16.20 -26.36
C MET A 1 16.33 -15.82 -25.26
N ARG A 2 15.93 -15.04 -24.25
CA ARG A 2 16.80 -14.73 -23.10
C ARG A 2 16.54 -15.76 -21.99
N HIS A 3 17.38 -16.78 -21.88
CA HIS A 3 17.21 -17.87 -20.91
C HIS A 3 17.22 -17.36 -19.46
N ARG A 4 16.40 -17.97 -18.58
CA ARG A 4 16.30 -17.67 -17.14
C ARG A 4 15.87 -16.23 -16.77
N VAL A 5 15.32 -15.47 -17.69
CA VAL A 5 14.87 -14.09 -17.44
C VAL A 5 13.35 -14.01 -17.49
N ASN A 6 12.70 -14.09 -16.32
CA ASN A 6 11.24 -13.92 -16.21
C ASN A 6 10.87 -12.43 -16.11
N LYS A 7 10.81 -11.76 -17.26
CA LYS A 7 10.30 -10.38 -17.34
C LYS A 7 8.77 -10.40 -17.29
N LYS A 8 8.20 -10.11 -16.12
CA LYS A 8 6.78 -9.78 -16.02
C LYS A 8 6.53 -8.52 -16.86
N ARG A 9 5.78 -8.67 -17.96
CA ARG A 9 5.37 -7.59 -18.83
C ARG A 9 3.85 -7.61 -18.96
N ILE A 10 3.30 -6.42 -19.13
CA ILE A 10 1.93 -6.21 -19.57
C ILE A 10 2.00 -5.62 -20.98
N ASN A 11 0.88 -5.59 -21.71
CA ASN A 11 0.82 -5.06 -23.07
C ASN A 11 1.00 -3.52 -23.10
N ARG A 12 2.21 -3.05 -22.78
CA ARG A 12 2.63 -1.64 -22.73
C ARG A 12 4.12 -1.54 -23.01
N ASP A 13 4.52 -0.44 -23.61
CA ASP A 13 5.93 -0.08 -23.76
C ASP A 13 6.62 0.13 -22.42
N LYS A 14 7.96 0.06 -22.44
CA LYS A 14 8.78 0.12 -21.23
C LYS A 14 8.56 1.42 -20.45
N ASP A 15 8.45 2.54 -21.14
CA ASP A 15 8.32 3.85 -20.51
C ASP A 15 6.91 4.04 -19.92
N HIS A 16 5.87 3.67 -20.68
CA HIS A 16 4.49 3.65 -20.17
C HIS A 16 4.31 2.70 -18.98
N MET A 17 4.96 1.54 -19.00
CA MET A 17 4.96 0.61 -17.88
C MET A 17 5.67 1.21 -16.66
N ARG A 18 6.76 1.96 -16.85
CA ARG A 18 7.48 2.63 -15.77
C ARG A 18 6.61 3.71 -15.13
N SER A 19 5.95 4.55 -15.93
CA SER A 19 5.02 5.58 -15.43
C SER A 19 3.83 4.97 -14.70
N LEU A 20 3.25 3.87 -15.23
CA LEU A 20 2.18 3.15 -14.55
C LEU A 20 2.63 2.60 -13.18
N LEU A 21 3.82 2.01 -13.10
CA LEU A 21 4.34 1.48 -11.84
C LEU A 21 4.65 2.57 -10.84
N MET A 22 5.13 3.71 -11.31
CA MET A 22 5.35 4.90 -10.48
C MET A 22 4.03 5.38 -9.88
N ASN A 23 3.02 5.65 -10.71
CA ASN A 23 1.71 6.11 -10.23
C ASN A 23 1.06 5.12 -9.25
N LEU A 24 1.01 3.82 -9.60
CA LEU A 24 0.43 2.82 -8.71
C LEU A 24 1.20 2.64 -7.39
N SER A 25 2.53 2.83 -7.42
CA SER A 25 3.33 2.76 -6.19
C SER A 25 3.05 3.96 -5.29
N THR A 26 2.93 5.15 -5.89
CA THR A 26 2.59 6.39 -5.19
C THR A 26 1.21 6.29 -4.55
N GLU A 27 0.19 5.88 -5.31
CA GLU A 27 -1.16 5.63 -4.77
C GLU A 27 -1.16 4.60 -3.65
N LEU A 28 -0.41 3.49 -3.80
CA LEU A 28 -0.31 2.47 -2.77
C LEU A 28 0.34 2.99 -1.48
N ILE A 29 1.32 3.88 -1.59
CA ILE A 29 1.97 4.47 -0.40
C ILE A 29 1.02 5.45 0.30
N ILE A 30 0.35 6.31 -0.47
CA ILE A 30 -0.56 7.32 0.07
C ILE A 30 -1.77 6.65 0.73
N HIS A 31 -2.46 5.76 0.02
CA HIS A 31 -3.71 5.16 0.48
C HIS A 31 -3.54 3.83 1.23
N GLU A 32 -2.34 3.24 1.22
CA GLU A 32 -1.99 1.94 1.83
C GLU A 32 -2.69 0.71 1.23
N LYS A 33 -3.75 0.94 0.43
CA LYS A 33 -4.57 -0.08 -0.24
C LYS A 33 -4.99 0.46 -1.60
N VAL A 34 -4.80 -0.34 -2.64
CA VAL A 34 -5.20 0.00 -4.02
C VAL A 34 -5.85 -1.21 -4.68
N GLU A 35 -7.00 -1.00 -5.30
CA GLU A 35 -7.68 -2.01 -6.10
C GLU A 35 -7.33 -1.84 -7.57
N THR A 36 -6.82 -2.92 -8.18
CA THR A 36 -6.37 -2.90 -9.57
C THR A 36 -6.52 -4.28 -10.20
N THR A 37 -6.09 -4.47 -11.45
CA THR A 37 -6.13 -5.79 -12.06
C THR A 37 -5.05 -6.71 -11.48
N LEU A 38 -5.33 -8.01 -11.41
CA LEU A 38 -4.41 -8.99 -10.84
C LEU A 38 -3.02 -8.95 -11.51
N ALA A 39 -2.97 -8.71 -12.83
CA ALA A 39 -1.73 -8.57 -13.57
C ALA A 39 -0.91 -7.35 -13.12
N LYS A 40 -1.56 -6.19 -12.93
CA LYS A 40 -0.92 -4.96 -12.44
C LYS A 40 -0.43 -5.15 -10.99
N ALA A 41 -1.24 -5.73 -10.11
CA ALA A 41 -0.85 -6.01 -8.72
C ALA A 41 0.38 -6.94 -8.62
N LYS A 42 0.41 -8.03 -9.42
CA LYS A 42 1.55 -8.97 -9.48
C LYS A 42 2.84 -8.34 -10.03
N LEU A 43 2.72 -7.31 -10.86
CA LEU A 43 3.84 -6.53 -11.40
C LEU A 43 4.33 -5.50 -10.38
N LEU A 44 3.42 -4.86 -9.66
CA LEU A 44 3.70 -3.84 -8.65
C LEU A 44 4.40 -4.39 -7.41
N LYS A 45 4.01 -5.58 -6.92
CA LYS A 45 4.56 -6.20 -5.71
C LYS A 45 6.11 -6.18 -5.60
N PRO A 46 6.89 -6.70 -6.56
CA PRO A 46 8.35 -6.65 -6.47
C PRO A 46 8.93 -5.23 -6.58
N HIS A 47 8.18 -4.29 -7.16
CA HIS A 47 8.60 -2.89 -7.26
C HIS A 47 8.51 -2.21 -5.90
N ILE A 48 7.36 -2.31 -5.23
CA ILE A 48 7.10 -1.69 -3.92
C ILE A 48 7.93 -2.34 -2.81
N GLU A 49 8.08 -3.67 -2.80
CA GLU A 49 8.88 -4.37 -1.78
C GLU A 49 10.32 -3.88 -1.75
N LYS A 50 10.94 -3.70 -2.91
CA LYS A 50 12.30 -3.14 -3.00
C LYS A 50 12.37 -1.72 -2.47
N MET A 51 11.36 -0.89 -2.72
CA MET A 51 11.33 0.49 -2.23
C MET A 51 11.25 0.57 -0.71
N ILE A 52 10.42 -0.27 -0.08
CA ILE A 52 10.34 -0.37 1.39
C ILE A 52 11.67 -0.85 1.97
N THR A 53 12.33 -1.84 1.35
CA THR A 53 13.66 -2.27 1.78
C THR A 53 14.70 -1.16 1.72
N TYR A 54 14.72 -0.36 0.64
CA TYR A 54 15.62 0.79 0.56
C TYR A 54 15.29 1.85 1.60
N ALA A 55 14.00 2.17 1.79
CA ALA A 55 13.56 3.12 2.80
C ALA A 55 13.95 2.67 4.22
N GLY A 56 13.79 1.38 4.55
CA GLY A 56 14.24 0.80 5.82
C GLY A 56 15.75 0.88 6.03
N LYS A 57 16.57 0.75 4.96
CA LYS A 57 18.02 0.97 5.06
C LYS A 57 18.37 2.43 5.37
N ALA A 58 17.65 3.39 4.76
CA ALA A 58 17.84 4.81 5.06
C ALA A 58 17.46 5.15 6.50
N GLN A 59 16.39 4.55 7.03
CA GLN A 59 15.98 4.78 8.41
C GLN A 59 17.03 4.26 9.41
N LYS A 60 17.60 3.07 9.17
CA LYS A 60 18.55 2.42 10.10
C LYS A 60 19.94 3.07 10.15
N THR A 61 20.31 3.75 9.08
CA THR A 61 21.65 4.34 8.94
C THR A 61 21.64 5.74 9.54
N ASP A 62 22.70 6.19 10.23
CA ASP A 62 22.77 7.58 10.71
C ASP A 62 23.50 8.53 9.75
N ASP A 63 24.30 7.97 8.85
CA ASP A 63 25.02 8.69 7.79
C ASP A 63 24.05 9.45 6.84
N LYS A 64 24.19 10.78 6.87
CA LYS A 64 23.40 11.73 6.07
C LYS A 64 23.57 11.51 4.56
N ILE A 65 24.76 11.15 4.09
CA ILE A 65 25.05 10.94 2.66
C ILE A 65 24.29 9.70 2.17
N LYS A 66 24.31 8.61 2.95
CA LYS A 66 23.56 7.39 2.63
C LYS A 66 22.06 7.64 2.61
N LYS A 67 21.51 8.39 3.57
CA LYS A 67 20.08 8.79 3.57
C LYS A 67 19.72 9.58 2.30
N TYR A 68 20.52 10.60 1.97
CA TYR A 68 20.31 11.43 0.78
C TYR A 68 20.30 10.60 -0.50
N ASN A 69 21.28 9.69 -0.66
CA ASN A 69 21.37 8.82 -1.83
C ASN A 69 20.16 7.90 -1.98
N VAL A 70 19.62 7.37 -0.88
CA VAL A 70 18.40 6.55 -0.93
C VAL A 70 17.19 7.40 -1.32
N VAL A 71 17.00 8.56 -0.70
CA VAL A 71 15.88 9.47 -1.01
C VAL A 71 15.93 9.93 -2.47
N ARG A 72 17.12 10.25 -3.00
CA ARG A 72 17.31 10.56 -4.42
C ARG A 72 16.91 9.41 -5.33
N ASN A 73 17.25 8.17 -4.97
CA ASN A 73 16.84 6.98 -5.72
C ASN A 73 15.33 6.71 -5.65
N LEU A 74 14.69 6.99 -4.51
CA LEU A 74 13.23 6.89 -4.35
C LEU A 74 12.51 7.97 -5.16
N ASN A 75 13.02 9.20 -5.22
CA ASN A 75 12.49 10.28 -6.06
C ASN A 75 12.38 9.87 -7.54
N ARG A 76 13.41 9.20 -8.07
CA ARG A 76 13.42 8.67 -9.45
C ARG A 76 12.37 7.58 -9.72
N LYS A 77 11.72 7.07 -8.67
CA LYS A 77 10.75 5.97 -8.74
C LYS A 77 9.32 6.37 -8.31
N LEU A 78 9.17 7.38 -7.46
CA LEU A 78 7.88 7.74 -6.85
C LEU A 78 7.35 9.12 -7.29
N GLY A 79 8.19 10.02 -7.81
CA GLY A 79 7.75 11.32 -8.36
C GLY A 79 7.22 12.34 -7.38
N GLU A 80 6.58 11.88 -6.31
CA GLU A 80 5.88 12.70 -5.35
C GLU A 80 6.61 12.71 -4.01
N SER A 81 6.89 13.93 -3.52
CA SER A 81 7.65 14.12 -2.30
C SER A 81 6.90 13.65 -1.04
N GLU A 82 5.57 13.77 -1.03
CA GLU A 82 4.71 13.35 0.08
C GLU A 82 4.77 11.83 0.28
N ALA A 83 4.58 11.07 -0.80
CA ALA A 83 4.71 9.61 -0.76
C ALA A 83 6.09 9.18 -0.23
N ILE A 84 7.16 9.87 -0.61
CA ILE A 84 8.51 9.54 -0.14
C ILE A 84 8.66 9.80 1.36
N LYS A 85 8.17 10.94 1.85
CA LYS A 85 8.18 11.27 3.29
C LYS A 85 7.42 10.21 4.08
N LYS A 86 6.21 9.85 3.64
CA LYS A 86 5.40 8.80 4.26
C LYS A 86 6.09 7.43 4.23
N LEU A 87 6.69 7.08 3.10
CA LEU A 87 7.41 5.82 2.94
C LEU A 87 8.59 5.69 3.91
N VAL A 88 9.39 6.74 4.06
CA VAL A 88 10.61 6.71 4.87
C VAL A 88 10.31 6.86 6.36
N ASN A 89 9.44 7.79 6.74
CA ASN A 89 9.21 8.10 8.15
C ASN A 89 8.25 7.13 8.84
N ASP A 90 7.23 6.68 8.12
CA ASP A 90 6.13 5.89 8.70
C ASP A 90 6.19 4.43 8.25
N ILE A 91 6.00 4.15 6.95
CA ILE A 91 5.90 2.77 6.45
C ILE A 91 7.18 1.98 6.73
N ALA A 92 8.36 2.56 6.45
CA ALA A 92 9.63 1.88 6.71
C ALA A 92 9.86 1.60 8.20
N ALA A 93 9.39 2.47 9.09
CA ALA A 93 9.44 2.26 10.54
C ALA A 93 8.56 1.08 10.96
N ARG A 94 7.32 0.99 10.45
CA ARG A 94 6.38 -0.12 10.71
C ARG A 94 6.93 -1.49 10.34
N PHE A 95 7.71 -1.56 9.25
CA PHE A 95 8.26 -2.82 8.74
C PHE A 95 9.68 -3.13 9.22
N GLN A 96 10.19 -2.40 10.21
CA GLN A 96 11.44 -2.77 10.86
C GLN A 96 11.36 -4.20 11.44
N GLY A 97 12.48 -4.92 11.35
CA GLY A 97 12.59 -6.32 11.79
C GLY A 97 11.85 -7.35 10.91
N THR A 98 11.11 -6.95 9.88
CA THR A 98 10.35 -7.89 9.01
C THR A 98 11.18 -8.27 7.78
N PRO A 99 11.59 -9.54 7.61
CA PRO A 99 12.39 -9.99 6.48
C PRO A 99 11.52 -10.20 5.22
N GLY A 100 11.11 -9.10 4.58
CA GLY A 100 10.33 -9.11 3.34
C GLY A 100 8.84 -9.38 3.55
N GLY A 101 8.08 -9.54 2.45
CA GLY A 101 6.64 -9.82 2.52
C GLY A 101 5.79 -8.63 3.02
N TYR A 102 6.19 -7.41 2.68
CA TYR A 102 5.54 -6.18 3.15
C TYR A 102 4.14 -5.94 2.58
N THR A 103 3.82 -6.58 1.44
CA THR A 103 2.53 -6.41 0.76
C THR A 103 1.83 -7.74 0.55
N ARG A 104 0.50 -7.68 0.61
CA ARG A 104 -0.42 -8.78 0.32
C ARG A 104 -1.27 -8.42 -0.90
N ILE A 105 -1.57 -9.43 -1.72
CA ILE A 105 -2.53 -9.31 -2.82
C ILE A 105 -3.73 -10.18 -2.49
N VAL A 106 -4.91 -9.58 -2.43
CA VAL A 106 -6.19 -10.24 -2.18
C VAL A 106 -7.00 -10.19 -3.47
N LYS A 107 -7.50 -11.32 -3.96
CA LYS A 107 -8.39 -11.35 -5.11
C LYS A 107 -9.77 -10.84 -4.67
N VAL A 108 -10.34 -9.91 -5.41
CA VAL A 108 -11.64 -9.29 -5.07
C VAL A 108 -12.78 -9.90 -5.89
N GLY A 109 -12.50 -10.32 -7.11
CA GLY A 109 -13.48 -10.89 -8.03
C GLY A 109 -13.20 -10.44 -9.46
N ASN A 110 -14.23 -10.39 -10.28
CA ASN A 110 -14.14 -9.95 -11.67
C ASN A 110 -14.88 -8.63 -11.83
N ARG A 111 -14.33 -7.74 -12.67
CA ARG A 111 -14.97 -6.47 -12.99
C ARG A 111 -16.16 -6.70 -13.93
N GLN A 112 -17.27 -6.03 -13.66
CA GLN A 112 -18.44 -6.04 -14.54
C GLN A 112 -18.12 -5.31 -15.86
N GLY A 113 -18.51 -5.91 -16.99
CA GLY A 113 -18.27 -5.37 -18.33
C GLY A 113 -17.14 -6.08 -19.08
N ASP A 114 -15.89 -5.93 -18.62
CA ASP A 114 -14.71 -6.54 -19.27
C ASP A 114 -14.28 -7.89 -18.65
N ASN A 115 -14.96 -8.35 -17.59
CA ASN A 115 -14.67 -9.56 -16.83
C ASN A 115 -13.21 -9.65 -16.34
N ALA A 116 -12.52 -8.52 -16.17
CA ALA A 116 -11.13 -8.52 -15.77
C ALA A 116 -10.97 -8.94 -14.30
N LEU A 117 -10.02 -9.83 -14.02
CA LEU A 117 -9.68 -10.25 -12.66
C LEU A 117 -9.13 -9.07 -11.84
N LEU A 118 -9.86 -8.69 -10.80
CA LEU A 118 -9.47 -7.65 -9.85
C LEU A 118 -8.76 -8.22 -8.63
N ALA A 119 -7.83 -7.44 -8.12
CA ALA A 119 -7.12 -7.71 -6.90
C ALA A 119 -6.81 -6.41 -6.14
N ARG A 120 -6.97 -6.46 -4.82
CA ARG A 120 -6.51 -5.43 -3.91
C ARG A 120 -5.09 -5.74 -3.49
N ILE A 121 -4.19 -4.78 -3.64
CA ILE A 121 -2.86 -4.82 -3.03
C ILE A 121 -2.85 -3.91 -1.82
N GLU A 122 -2.33 -4.42 -0.70
CA GLU A 122 -2.31 -3.70 0.58
C GLU A 122 -1.03 -4.02 1.37
N PHE A 123 -0.64 -3.12 2.26
CA PHE A 123 0.43 -3.39 3.23
C PHE A 123 -0.03 -4.42 4.27
N THR A 124 0.86 -5.33 4.65
CA THR A 124 0.55 -6.42 5.60
C THR A 124 0.32 -5.90 7.03
N LYS A 125 1.00 -4.82 7.41
CA LYS A 125 0.81 -4.12 8.69
C LYS A 125 0.04 -2.84 8.42
N ASP A 126 -1.14 -2.73 9.01
CA ASP A 126 -1.88 -1.46 9.02
C ASP A 126 -1.12 -0.43 9.89
N ALA A 127 -1.39 0.87 9.69
CA ALA A 127 -0.83 1.96 10.50
C ALA A 127 -1.22 1.94 12.00
N THR A 128 -1.99 0.93 12.44
CA THR A 128 -2.71 0.77 13.73
C THR A 128 -3.96 1.66 13.90
N PRO A 129 -4.94 1.28 14.74
CA PRO A 129 -5.72 0.04 14.64
C PRO A 129 -7.22 0.33 14.40
N LYS A 130 -7.98 -0.72 14.06
CA LYS A 130 -9.45 -0.81 13.96
C LYS A 130 -10.23 -0.47 15.26
N ALA A 131 -9.80 0.48 16.10
CA ALA A 131 -10.51 0.90 17.32
C ALA A 131 -11.56 1.99 17.07
N ALA A 132 -11.50 2.73 15.97
CA ALA A 132 -12.48 3.78 15.67
C ALA A 132 -13.84 3.23 15.19
N LYS A 133 -13.88 2.03 14.59
CA LYS A 133 -15.14 1.43 14.10
C LYS A 133 -15.93 0.64 15.15
N SER A 134 -15.32 0.20 16.25
CA SER A 134 -16.04 -0.46 17.36
C SER A 134 -16.66 0.54 18.35
N LYS A 135 -16.03 1.70 18.56
CA LYS A 135 -16.61 2.78 19.40
C LYS A 135 -17.85 3.43 18.78
N GLN A 136 -17.91 3.52 17.45
CA GLN A 136 -19.11 4.03 16.76
C GLN A 136 -20.29 3.07 16.83
N LYS A 137 -20.08 1.74 16.84
CA LYS A 137 -21.18 0.77 17.04
C LYS A 137 -21.70 0.78 18.48
N LYS A 138 -20.82 0.81 19.49
CA LYS A 138 -21.24 0.88 20.90
C LYS A 138 -22.00 2.17 21.25
N ASN A 139 -21.58 3.32 20.71
CA ASN A 139 -22.27 4.59 20.95
C ASN A 139 -23.64 4.70 20.23
N VAL A 140 -23.88 3.87 19.21
CA VAL A 140 -25.19 3.83 18.53
C VAL A 140 -26.13 2.87 19.27
N GLU A 141 -25.65 1.70 19.70
CA GLU A 141 -26.42 0.78 20.54
C GLU A 141 -26.80 1.39 21.91
N GLU A 142 -25.90 2.11 22.59
CA GLU A 142 -26.23 2.78 23.87
C GLU A 142 -27.22 3.95 23.73
N LYS A 143 -27.31 4.55 22.53
CA LYS A 143 -28.29 5.63 22.26
C LYS A 143 -29.66 5.08 21.87
N GLU A 144 -29.71 3.96 21.17
CA GLU A 144 -30.97 3.29 20.83
C GLU A 144 -31.66 2.69 22.07
N VAL A 145 -30.89 2.09 22.99
CA VAL A 145 -31.44 1.53 24.25
C VAL A 145 -32.00 2.62 25.18
N LYS A 146 -31.35 3.78 25.26
CA LYS A 146 -31.85 4.91 26.06
C LYS A 146 -33.09 5.57 25.48
N ASN A 147 -33.23 5.60 24.14
CA ASN A 147 -34.43 6.13 23.49
C ASN A 147 -35.62 5.19 23.65
N SER A 148 -35.42 3.86 23.63
CA SER A 148 -36.50 2.91 23.88
C SER A 148 -36.97 2.93 25.34
N GLU A 149 -36.06 3.02 26.33
CA GLU A 149 -36.44 3.12 27.75
C GLU A 149 -37.21 4.41 28.09
N SER A 150 -37.01 5.50 27.33
CA SER A 150 -37.77 6.75 27.52
C SER A 150 -39.14 6.75 26.85
N GLN A 151 -39.42 5.82 25.93
CA GLN A 151 -40.70 5.75 25.21
C GLN A 151 -41.70 4.80 25.87
N ASP A 152 -41.24 3.89 26.73
CA ASP A 152 -42.09 2.95 27.47
C ASP A 152 -42.46 3.45 28.89
N ALA A 153 -42.05 4.66 29.27
CA ALA A 153 -42.23 5.26 30.60
C ALA A 153 -43.22 6.45 30.64
N GLU A 154 -43.95 6.70 29.56
CA GLU A 154 -45.04 7.69 29.45
C GLU A 154 -46.34 6.99 29.02
#